data_AF-A0A3P8KH40-F1
#
_entry.id   AF-A0A3P8KH40-F1
#
_cell.length_a   1.000
_cell.length_b   1.000
_cell.length_c   1.000
_cell.angle_alpha   90.00
_cell.angle_beta   90.00
_cell.angle_gamma   90.00
#
_symmetry.space_group_name_H-M   'P 1'
#
loop_
_entity.id
_entity.type
_entity.pdbx_description
1 polymer ?
#
loop_
_entity_poly.entity_id
_entity_poly.type
_entity_poly.pdbx_seq_one_letter_code
_entity_poly.pdbx_strand_id
1 'polypeptide(L)'
;MFAMVLAIGLLVDDAIVVVENVERIMSEEGLSPREATRKSMGQIQGALVGIAMVLSAVFIPMAFSAGPPAPFTVSSQSPLCPRWCCRCWWR
;
A
#
# COMPACT_ATOMS: atom_id res chain seq x y z
N MET A 1 -1.20 11.28 14.80
CA MET A 1 -1.67 9.87 14.76
C MET A 1 -2.30 9.50 13.41
N PHE A 2 -3.08 10.39 12.78
CA PHE A 2 -3.76 10.12 11.50
C PHE A 2 -2.80 9.71 10.35
N ALA A 3 -1.63 10.34 10.24
CA ALA A 3 -0.64 10.02 9.21
C ALA A 3 -0.16 8.56 9.23
N MET A 4 -0.06 7.94 10.42
CA MET A 4 0.39 6.55 10.54
C MET A 4 -0.68 5.57 10.06
N VAL A 5 -1.96 5.86 10.32
CA VAL A 5 -3.08 5.03 9.85
C VAL A 5 -3.21 5.12 8.34
N LEU A 6 -3.10 6.32 7.76
CA LEU A 6 -3.10 6.51 6.31
C LEU A 6 -1.91 5.81 5.65
N ALA A 7 -0.72 5.87 6.22
CA ALA A 7 0.46 5.20 5.68
C ALA A 7 0.29 3.67 5.62
N ILE A 8 -0.31 3.07 6.66
CA ILE A 8 -0.56 1.62 6.69
C ILE A 8 -1.62 1.22 5.66
N GLY A 9 -2.72 1.98 5.56
CA GLY A 9 -3.77 1.70 4.57
C GLY A 9 -3.25 1.77 3.14
N LEU A 10 -2.50 2.82 2.82
CA LEU A 10 -1.95 3.04 1.48
C LEU A 10 -0.94 1.96 1.06
N LEU A 11 -0.13 1.47 2.01
CA LEU A 11 0.86 0.43 1.74
C LEU A 11 0.21 -0.91 1.43
N VAL A 12 -0.92 -1.23 2.06
CA VAL A 12 -1.53 -2.54 1.87
C VAL A 12 -2.57 -2.57 0.75
N ASP A 13 -3.22 -1.44 0.43
CA ASP A 13 -3.98 -1.36 -0.82
C ASP A 13 -3.10 -1.69 -2.04
N ASP A 14 -1.88 -1.15 -2.09
CA ASP A 14 -0.91 -1.47 -3.15
C ASP A 14 -0.53 -2.96 -3.17
N ALA A 15 -0.26 -3.53 -1.99
CA ALA A 15 0.10 -4.94 -1.86
C ALA A 15 -1.03 -5.90 -2.25
N ILE A 16 -2.28 -5.58 -1.91
CA ILE A 16 -3.46 -6.39 -2.25
C ILE A 16 -3.66 -6.39 -3.76
N VAL A 17 -3.70 -5.21 -4.39
CA VAL A 17 -3.94 -5.09 -5.85
C VAL A 17 -2.89 -5.85 -6.67
N VAL A 18 -1.63 -5.84 -6.22
CA VAL A 18 -0.55 -6.62 -6.87
C VAL A 18 -0.79 -8.12 -6.75
N VAL A 19 -1.20 -8.61 -5.58
CA VAL A 19 -1.46 -10.06 -5.37
C VAL A 19 -2.68 -10.51 -6.14
N GLU A 20 -3.78 -9.75 -6.12
CA GLU A 20 -5.01 -10.05 -6.86
C GLU A 20 -4.75 -10.16 -8.37
N ASN A 21 -3.98 -9.23 -8.92
CA ASN A 21 -3.66 -9.26 -10.34
C ASN A 21 -2.71 -10.40 -10.71
N VAL A 22 -1.76 -10.76 -9.82
CA VAL A 22 -0.90 -11.93 -10.02
C VAL A 22 -1.71 -13.22 -10.00
N GLU A 23 -2.64 -13.40 -9.05
CA GLU A 23 -3.50 -14.59 -8.97
C GLU A 23 -4.42 -14.70 -10.19
N ARG A 24 -4.97 -13.58 -10.66
CA ARG A 24 -5.78 -13.53 -11.88
C ARG A 24 -5.00 -14.01 -13.10
N ILE A 25 -3.79 -13.48 -13.32
CA ILE A 25 -2.96 -13.86 -14.48
C ILE A 25 -2.52 -15.32 -14.38
N MET A 26 -2.23 -15.81 -13.17
CA MET A 26 -1.90 -17.23 -12.95
C MET A 26 -3.10 -18.16 -13.24
N SER A 27 -4.31 -17.74 -12.87
CA SER A 27 -5.55 -18.50 -13.10
C SER A 27 -6.00 -18.49 -14.56
N GLU A 28 -5.92 -17.33 -15.24
CA GLU A 28 -6.37 -17.17 -16.62
C GLU A 28 -5.36 -17.70 -17.65
N GLU A 29 -4.05 -17.48 -17.45
CA GLU A 29 -3.02 -17.86 -18.44
C GLU A 29 -2.26 -19.15 -18.08
N GLY A 30 -2.38 -19.66 -16.84
CA GLY A 30 -1.74 -20.91 -16.40
C GLY A 30 -0.19 -20.87 -16.40
N LEU A 31 0.40 -19.67 -16.43
CA LEU A 31 1.84 -19.47 -16.50
C LEU A 31 2.54 -19.71 -15.16
N SER A 32 3.84 -20.01 -15.24
CA SER A 32 4.67 -20.16 -14.05
C SER A 32 4.68 -18.87 -13.21
N PRO A 33 4.70 -18.94 -11.86
CA PRO A 33 4.56 -17.77 -10.98
C PRO A 33 5.54 -16.63 -11.33
N ARG A 34 6.75 -17.00 -11.75
CA ARG A 34 7.81 -16.04 -12.08
C ARG A 34 7.56 -15.29 -13.39
N GLU A 35 6.98 -15.95 -14.38
CA GLU A 35 6.62 -15.33 -15.66
C GLU A 35 5.34 -14.52 -15.54
N ALA A 36 4.37 -15.01 -14.76
CA ALA A 36 3.14 -14.31 -14.43
C ALA A 36 3.43 -12.98 -13.72
N THR A 37 4.29 -12.95 -12.69
CA THR A 37 4.65 -11.70 -12.01
C THR A 37 5.32 -10.68 -12.95
N ARG A 38 6.19 -11.13 -13.86
CA ARG A 38 6.88 -10.24 -14.81
C ARG A 38 5.90 -9.60 -15.80
N LYS A 39 4.92 -10.36 -16.28
CA LYS A 39 3.87 -9.86 -17.20
C LYS A 39 2.88 -8.95 -16.46
N SER A 40 2.52 -9.34 -15.24
CA SER A 40 1.61 -8.63 -14.34
C SER A 40 2.13 -7.24 -13.99
N MET A 41 3.39 -7.12 -13.56
CA MET A 41 4.02 -5.84 -13.21
C MET A 41 3.94 -4.79 -14.33
N GLY A 42 4.03 -5.21 -15.61
CA GLY A 42 3.94 -4.29 -16.75
C GLY A 42 2.54 -3.73 -17.01
N GLN A 43 1.48 -4.42 -16.60
CA GLN A 43 0.09 -3.97 -16.83
C GLN A 43 -0.41 -3.02 -15.72
N ILE A 44 -0.02 -3.27 -14.47
CA ILE A 44 -0.53 -2.51 -13.31
C ILE A 44 0.23 -1.20 -13.09
N GLN A 45 1.47 -1.08 -13.59
CA GLN A 45 2.30 0.11 -13.36
C GLN A 45 1.59 1.42 -13.74
N GLY A 46 0.77 1.42 -14.81
CA GLY A 46 -0.03 2.57 -15.21
C GLY A 46 -1.10 2.96 -14.18
N ALA A 47 -1.76 1.98 -13.56
CA ALA A 47 -2.77 2.22 -12.53
C ALA A 47 -2.13 2.73 -11.22
N LEU A 48 -1.01 2.15 -10.80
CA LEU A 48 -0.25 2.61 -9.62
C LEU A 48 0.18 4.07 -9.76
N VAL A 49 0.72 4.45 -10.92
CA VAL A 49 1.18 5.84 -11.17
C VAL A 49 0.02 6.83 -11.10
N GLY A 50 -1.17 6.44 -11.58
CA GLY A 50 -2.38 7.26 -11.48
C GLY A 50 -2.77 7.54 -10.02
N ILE A 51 -2.81 6.51 -9.17
CA ILE A 51 -3.13 6.64 -7.75
C ILE A 51 -2.07 7.47 -7.04
N ALA A 52 -0.79 7.21 -7.30
CA ALA A 52 0.32 7.97 -6.73
C ALA A 52 0.29 9.46 -7.12
N MET A 53 -0.10 9.80 -8.36
CA MET A 53 -0.28 11.19 -8.79
C MET A 53 -1.42 11.89 -8.05
N VAL A 54 -2.58 11.23 -7.93
CA VAL A 54 -3.74 11.80 -7.22
C VAL A 54 -3.39 12.05 -5.75
N LEU A 55 -2.74 11.09 -5.10
CA LEU A 55 -2.30 11.22 -3.72
C LEU A 55 -1.28 12.36 -3.55
N SER A 56 -0.30 12.45 -4.46
CA SER A 56 0.68 13.53 -4.45
C SER A 56 0.02 14.89 -4.62
N ALA A 57 -0.96 15.02 -5.52
CA ALA A 57 -1.69 16.27 -5.75
C ALA A 57 -2.44 16.75 -4.49
N VAL A 58 -2.89 15.84 -3.63
CA VAL A 58 -3.58 16.18 -2.37
C VAL A 58 -2.59 16.40 -1.22
N PHE A 59 -1.52 15.59 -1.14
CA PHE A 59 -0.55 15.65 -0.04
C PHE A 59 0.48 16.77 -0.17
N ILE A 60 0.92 17.09 -1.39
CA ILE A 60 1.87 18.19 -1.65
C ILE A 60 1.35 19.52 -1.03
N PRO A 61 0.15 20.03 -1.37
CA PRO A 61 -0.31 21.30 -0.82
C PRO A 61 -0.52 21.29 0.70
N MET A 62 -0.89 20.14 1.29
CA MET A 62 -0.99 20.00 2.74
C MET A 62 0.38 19.97 3.43
N ALA A 63 1.39 19.35 2.81
CA ALA A 63 2.75 19.32 3.32
C ALA A 63 3.41 20.72 3.30
N PHE A 64 3.15 21.53 2.27
CA PHE A 64 3.65 22.89 2.18
C PHE A 64 2.92 23.89 3.10
N SER A 65 1.70 23.57 3.55
CA SER A 65 0.91 24.42 4.47
C SER A 65 1.10 24.09 5.95
N ALA A 66 1.84 23.03 6.29
CA ALA A 66 2.21 22.67 7.65
C ALA A 66 3.64 23.16 7.94
N GLY A 67 3.77 24.22 8.76
CA GLY A 67 5.06 24.77 9.20
C GLY A 67 5.96 23.74 9.93
N PRO A 68 7.22 24.11 10.26
CA PRO A 68 8.28 23.19 10.64
C PRO A 68 7.90 22.24 11.79
N PRO A 69 8.17 20.93 11.68
CA PRO A 69 7.78 19.97 12.70
C PRO A 69 8.66 20.13 13.94
N ALA A 70 8.03 20.54 15.06
CA ALA A 70 8.63 20.44 16.39
C ALA A 70 9.02 18.98 16.69
N PRO A 71 10.11 18.73 17.42
CA PRO A 71 10.63 17.38 17.62
C PRO A 71 9.63 16.53 18.39
N PHE A 72 9.10 15.54 17.70
CA PHE A 72 8.29 14.45 18.24
C PHE A 72 9.15 13.65 19.24
N THR A 73 8.89 13.81 20.53
CA THR A 73 9.42 12.92 21.56
C THR A 73 8.73 11.57 21.45
N VAL A 74 9.47 10.59 20.93
CA VAL A 74 9.13 9.17 20.97
C VAL A 74 9.14 8.71 22.43
N SER A 75 7.96 8.42 22.98
CA SER A 75 7.81 7.61 24.18
C SER A 75 6.85 6.45 23.89
N SER A 76 7.45 5.28 23.63
CA SER A 76 7.07 3.97 24.19
C SER A 76 5.59 3.57 24.18
N GLN A 77 5.20 2.67 23.26
CA GLN A 77 4.71 1.31 23.61
C GLN A 77 4.29 0.51 22.36
N SER A 78 5.07 -0.52 22.04
CA SER A 78 4.60 -1.82 21.53
C SER A 78 4.64 -2.81 22.73
N PRO A 79 4.03 -4.02 22.72
CA PRO A 79 3.24 -4.71 21.70
C PRO A 79 1.95 -5.36 22.26
N LEU A 80 0.79 -5.17 21.63
CA LEU A 80 -0.32 -6.12 21.78
C LEU A 80 -0.87 -6.41 20.39
N CYS A 81 -0.40 -7.52 19.83
CA CYS A 81 -0.83 -8.07 18.56
C CYS A 81 -1.97 -9.05 18.84
N PRO A 82 -3.26 -8.73 18.56
CA PRO A 82 -4.32 -9.71 18.61
C PRO A 82 -4.24 -10.53 17.32
N ARG A 83 -4.05 -11.85 17.46
CA ARG A 83 -4.09 -12.87 16.39
C ARG A 83 -5.34 -12.82 15.47
N TRP A 84 -6.33 -11.98 15.78
CA TRP A 84 -7.53 -11.73 14.99
C TRP A 84 -7.32 -10.79 13.79
N CYS A 85 -6.27 -9.96 13.79
CA CYS A 85 -6.06 -8.98 12.72
C CYS A 85 -5.53 -9.61 11.41
N CYS A 86 -4.74 -10.69 11.50
CA CYS A 86 -4.19 -11.35 10.30
C CYS A 86 -5.22 -12.14 9.47
N ARG A 87 -6.43 -12.42 9.99
CA ARG A 87 -7.41 -13.28 9.30
C ARG A 87 -8.54 -12.50 8.62
N CYS A 88 -8.82 -11.26 9.02
CA CYS A 88 -9.83 -10.40 8.37
C CYS A 88 -9.26 -9.47 7.31
N TRP A 89 -7.93 -9.31 7.23
CA TRP A 89 -7.28 -8.52 6.18
C TRP A 89 -6.83 -9.36 4.98
N TRP A 90 -7.09 -10.67 5.01
CA TRP A 90 -6.69 -11.62 3.96
C TRP A 90 -7.87 -12.50 3.54
N ARG A 91 -9.07 -11.91 3.46
CA ARG A 91 -10.23 -12.48 2.78
C ARG A 91 -11.07 -11.39 2.14
#